data_AF-A0A9P9JBT6-F1
#
_entry.id   AF-A0A9P9JBT6-F1
#
_cell.length_a   1.000
_cell.length_b   1.000
_cell.length_c   1.000
_cell.angle_alpha   90.00
_cell.angle_beta   90.00
_cell.angle_gamma   90.00
#
_symmetry.space_group_name_H-M   'P 1'
#
loop_
_entity.id
_entity.type
_entity.pdbx_description
1 polymer ?
#
loop_
_entity_poly.entity_id
_entity_poly.type
_entity_poly.pdbx_seq_one_letter_code
_entity_poly.pdbx_strand_id
1 'polypeptide(L)'
;MAFRRLGVLCAAASLLTSTAIAAPSLDQKPIDAPDDQSVFIPEPEIPAENEGRAARIALYPASRTYPDDLRDMGKPLSACSERDKTEEIQLATDVCLSGEYYMRDNVKVLETPSCADGSTPTLMFYQHRHCTGSPHRVMYNVEGATGHCLWSEQDVPIASYYWSLIYRCNADAEGAVEHQEAVPALLYQNVAGASGSVRYHHGTTFPCHSDFANRTHSTTLKTGNCEWRFSSWLLETIEIVAPAVCSNGTRAQLALYQDIGKYGLDYMCNDGQITLENAIVDVDDWMLNTCISMNGLRLLSGGLGRALGVMFHCDGMRFLGQEVEEEKETMAVGTSIPRGPRVSHSECATSAGTWQWQDPVRPKTFMYPQPMTCMTLPEAHQLRIYEKPTCPDGTKGRLATWHDTGCLGWPKKIEVIDTLNCNSWDLRKPTSYKFWCGPEGLTAEERMLDIGDDRAVISTDECPRLNMEPGWTVVGRDEGSTTRRIDADTDCVSVWSDDQLKVYGNAKCPGGKPATLLKYADSRCRGKPAQTLDVASLLDTCTQICADSRRSCGIKFSCS
;
A
#
# COMPACT_ATOMS: atom_id res chain seq x y z
N MET A 1 -19.22 -29.02 52.91
CA MET A 1 -19.01 -28.22 54.14
C MET A 1 -18.81 -26.77 53.73
N ALA A 2 -19.32 -25.86 54.55
CA ALA A 2 -19.57 -24.43 54.37
C ALA A 2 -18.60 -23.61 53.49
N PHE A 3 -19.14 -22.65 52.72
CA PHE A 3 -18.89 -21.21 52.95
C PHE A 3 -20.02 -20.33 52.39
N ARG A 4 -20.10 -19.12 52.95
CA ARG A 4 -21.28 -18.26 53.18
C ARG A 4 -21.74 -17.41 51.98
N ARG A 5 -23.02 -17.01 52.08
CA ARG A 5 -23.77 -16.00 51.31
C ARG A 5 -23.52 -14.55 51.79
N LEU A 6 -24.02 -13.62 50.95
CA LEU A 6 -24.42 -12.20 51.14
C LEU A 6 -23.34 -11.15 50.80
N GLY A 7 -23.63 -10.06 50.07
CA GLY A 7 -24.93 -9.47 49.77
C GLY A 7 -24.94 -8.49 48.59
N VAL A 8 -26.18 -8.23 48.16
CA VAL A 8 -26.67 -7.33 47.11
C VAL A 8 -26.79 -5.90 47.64
N LEU A 9 -26.55 -4.89 46.81
CA LEU A 9 -27.11 -3.54 46.96
C LEU A 9 -27.46 -2.94 45.58
N CYS A 10 -28.66 -2.38 45.52
CA CYS A 10 -29.38 -1.83 44.37
C CYS A 10 -29.28 -0.29 44.27
N ALA A 11 -29.77 0.19 43.11
CA ALA A 11 -30.34 1.53 42.80
C ALA A 11 -29.32 2.65 42.48
N ALA A 12 -29.54 3.56 41.53
CA ALA A 12 -30.76 4.12 40.93
C ALA A 12 -30.50 4.48 39.44
N ALA A 13 -31.40 4.18 38.49
CA ALA A 13 -32.55 4.99 38.05
C ALA A 13 -32.22 6.45 37.66
N SER A 14 -32.20 6.74 36.36
CA SER A 14 -32.42 8.08 35.79
C SER A 14 -33.27 7.94 34.54
N LEU A 15 -34.53 8.32 34.69
CA LEU A 15 -35.53 8.56 33.65
C LEU A 15 -35.60 10.06 33.37
N LEU A 16 -36.30 10.42 32.29
CA LEU A 16 -36.71 11.74 31.80
C LEU A 16 -35.80 12.32 30.70
N THR A 17 -36.28 12.85 29.57
CA THR A 17 -37.59 12.98 28.93
C THR A 17 -37.29 13.57 27.55
N SER A 18 -37.70 12.93 26.45
CA SER A 18 -37.64 13.55 25.12
C SER A 18 -39.04 14.03 24.75
N THR A 19 -39.24 15.34 24.82
CA THR A 19 -40.47 15.99 24.38
C THR A 19 -40.58 15.98 22.86
N ALA A 20 -41.70 15.47 22.37
CA ALA A 20 -42.13 15.62 20.99
C ALA A 20 -42.39 17.11 20.68
N ILE A 21 -41.86 17.60 19.55
CA ILE A 21 -42.27 18.89 18.98
C ILE A 21 -42.97 18.59 17.67
N ALA A 22 -44.25 18.96 17.66
CA ALA A 22 -45.14 18.94 16.51
C ALA A 22 -44.76 20.06 15.52
N ALA A 23 -44.92 19.76 14.23
CA ALA A 23 -44.91 20.75 13.17
C ALA A 23 -46.14 21.68 13.25
N PRO A 24 -46.01 22.91 12.75
CA PRO A 24 -47.13 23.52 12.05
C PRO A 24 -46.74 24.01 10.65
N SER A 25 -47.60 23.68 9.70
CA SER A 25 -47.79 24.36 8.43
C SER A 25 -48.57 25.67 8.61
N LEU A 26 -48.20 26.73 7.90
CA LEU A 26 -49.01 27.50 6.94
C LEU A 26 -48.49 28.94 6.78
N ASP A 27 -48.62 29.39 5.54
CA ASP A 27 -48.85 30.76 5.07
C ASP A 27 -47.75 31.82 5.13
N GLN A 28 -47.14 31.99 3.95
CA GLN A 28 -46.53 33.22 3.48
C GLN A 28 -47.56 34.37 3.39
N LYS A 29 -47.21 35.50 3.99
CA LYS A 29 -47.71 36.82 3.60
C LYS A 29 -46.53 37.81 3.65
N PRO A 30 -46.35 38.72 2.67
CA PRO A 30 -45.23 39.63 2.67
C PRO A 30 -45.49 40.75 3.69
N ILE A 31 -44.51 41.01 4.57
CA ILE A 31 -44.50 42.15 5.48
C ILE A 31 -43.29 43.01 5.10
N ASP A 32 -43.58 44.29 4.90
CA ASP A 32 -42.65 45.37 4.58
C ASP A 32 -41.51 45.49 5.60
N ALA A 33 -40.31 45.76 5.08
CA ALA A 33 -39.10 45.97 5.85
C ALA A 33 -39.16 47.28 6.68
N PRO A 34 -38.80 47.26 7.96
CA PRO A 34 -38.36 48.45 8.68
C PRO A 34 -36.84 48.61 8.55
N ASP A 35 -36.40 49.85 8.36
CA ASP A 35 -35.00 50.28 8.42
C ASP A 35 -34.36 49.84 9.75
N ASP A 36 -33.39 48.93 9.66
CA ASP A 36 -32.60 48.47 10.80
C ASP A 36 -31.25 49.18 10.80
N GLN A 37 -31.05 50.07 11.79
CA GLN A 37 -29.76 50.67 12.08
C GLN A 37 -28.86 49.61 12.71
N SER A 38 -28.00 49.00 11.88
CA SER A 38 -26.99 48.06 12.34
C SER A 38 -25.99 48.74 13.28
N VAL A 39 -26.06 48.40 14.56
CA VAL A 39 -25.00 48.66 15.55
C VAL A 39 -23.81 47.79 15.15
N PHE A 40 -22.71 48.44 14.77
CA PHE A 40 -21.43 47.81 14.45
C PHE A 40 -20.84 47.24 15.75
N ILE A 41 -20.99 45.93 15.97
CA ILE A 41 -20.17 45.19 16.94
C ILE A 41 -18.87 44.86 16.20
N PRO A 42 -17.70 45.39 16.60
CA PRO A 42 -16.45 45.00 15.97
C PRO A 42 -16.26 43.50 16.14
N GLU A 43 -16.16 42.82 15.00
CA GLU A 43 -15.84 41.41 14.88
C GLU A 43 -14.54 41.15 15.68
N PRO A 44 -14.52 40.15 16.60
CA PRO A 44 -13.30 39.86 17.36
C PRO A 44 -12.19 39.55 16.36
N GLU A 45 -11.10 40.30 16.43
CA GLU A 45 -9.88 40.02 15.66
C GLU A 45 -9.49 38.57 15.93
N ILE A 46 -9.77 37.69 14.97
CA ILE A 46 -9.27 36.32 14.98
C ILE A 46 -7.74 36.48 14.94
N PRO A 47 -7.01 36.05 15.99
CA PRO A 47 -5.57 36.19 15.99
C PRO A 47 -5.06 35.51 14.72
N ALA A 48 -4.30 36.25 13.92
CA ALA A 48 -3.73 35.76 12.67
C ALA A 48 -3.12 34.38 12.95
N GLU A 49 -3.66 33.34 12.29
CA GLU A 49 -3.10 32.00 12.39
C GLU A 49 -1.62 32.12 12.03
N ASN A 50 -0.76 31.85 13.00
CA ASN A 50 0.68 31.83 12.77
C ASN A 50 0.94 30.67 11.83
N GLU A 51 0.99 30.96 10.52
CA GLU A 51 1.45 29.99 9.53
C GLU A 51 2.85 29.52 9.95
N GLY A 52 2.99 28.21 10.17
CA GLY A 52 4.25 27.61 10.59
C GLY A 52 5.38 28.02 9.63
N ARG A 53 6.57 28.30 10.17
CA ARG A 53 7.72 28.69 9.34
C ARG A 53 8.42 27.43 8.82
N ALA A 54 8.65 27.36 7.51
CA ALA A 54 9.44 26.28 6.90
C ALA A 54 10.94 26.38 7.27
N ALA A 55 11.62 25.24 7.32
CA ALA A 55 13.07 25.19 7.47
C ALA A 55 13.76 25.69 6.21
N ARG A 56 14.93 26.31 6.35
CA ARG A 56 15.86 26.52 5.22
C ARG A 56 17.05 25.61 5.38
N ILE A 57 17.29 24.78 4.39
CA ILE A 57 18.37 23.79 4.39
C ILE A 57 19.25 24.03 3.16
N ALA A 58 20.56 24.07 3.35
CA ALA A 58 21.54 24.09 2.26
C ALA A 58 22.07 22.67 2.02
N LEU A 59 21.93 22.20 0.78
CA LEU A 59 22.51 20.96 0.28
C LEU A 59 23.82 21.28 -0.44
N TYR A 60 24.93 20.82 0.12
CA TYR A 60 26.28 20.96 -0.43
C TYR A 60 26.57 19.84 -1.44
N PRO A 61 27.70 19.92 -2.18
CA PRO A 61 28.09 18.85 -3.09
C PRO A 61 28.08 17.49 -2.40
N ALA A 62 27.40 16.54 -3.03
CA ALA A 62 27.23 15.20 -2.49
C ALA A 62 27.89 14.15 -3.39
N SER A 63 27.88 12.90 -2.93
CA SER A 63 28.44 11.80 -3.70
C SER A 63 27.56 10.56 -3.71
N ARG A 64 27.47 9.90 -4.87
CA ARG A 64 26.94 8.55 -5.01
C ARG A 64 28.02 7.46 -4.89
N THR A 65 29.29 7.86 -4.82
CA THR A 65 30.44 7.02 -4.48
C THR A 65 30.63 7.03 -2.97
N TYR A 66 30.93 5.88 -2.37
CA TYR A 66 31.12 5.79 -0.91
C TYR A 66 32.20 6.80 -0.46
N PRO A 67 32.00 7.51 0.67
CA PRO A 67 32.90 8.60 1.03
C PRO A 67 34.37 8.18 1.21
N ASP A 68 34.61 6.95 1.66
CA ASP A 68 35.98 6.44 1.84
C ASP A 68 36.62 6.13 0.48
N ASP A 69 35.87 5.58 -0.48
CA ASP A 69 36.35 5.37 -1.85
C ASP A 69 36.71 6.71 -2.53
N LEU A 70 35.91 7.77 -2.31
CA LEU A 70 36.23 9.11 -2.80
C LEU A 70 37.53 9.66 -2.22
N ARG A 71 37.79 9.37 -0.94
CA ARG A 71 39.04 9.78 -0.27
C ARG A 71 40.22 9.07 -0.90
N ASP A 72 40.12 7.77 -1.17
CA ASP A 72 41.15 6.98 -1.84
C ASP A 72 41.39 7.43 -3.29
N MET A 73 40.36 7.99 -3.94
CA MET A 73 40.46 8.63 -5.26
C MET A 73 41.05 10.05 -5.22
N GLY A 74 41.43 10.57 -4.06
CA GLY A 74 41.96 11.94 -3.91
C GLY A 74 40.91 13.03 -4.15
N LYS A 75 39.62 12.70 -4.00
CA LYS A 75 38.49 13.62 -4.13
C LYS A 75 37.70 13.73 -2.81
N PRO A 76 38.34 14.07 -1.68
CA PRO A 76 37.64 14.15 -0.41
C PRO A 76 36.57 15.24 -0.47
N LEU A 77 35.37 14.94 0.02
CA LEU A 77 34.34 15.96 0.25
C LEU A 77 34.74 16.80 1.46
N SER A 78 34.74 18.12 1.30
CA SER A 78 34.88 19.05 2.41
C SER A 78 33.54 19.27 3.09
N ALA A 79 33.53 19.20 4.43
CA ALA A 79 32.34 19.40 5.21
C ALA A 79 31.77 20.82 5.04
N CYS A 80 30.59 20.92 4.42
CA CYS A 80 29.85 22.17 4.16
C CYS A 80 30.74 23.40 3.89
N SER A 81 31.69 23.28 2.97
CA SER A 81 32.63 24.37 2.67
C SER A 81 31.87 25.56 2.07
N GLU A 82 32.03 26.75 2.66
CA GLU A 82 31.41 28.00 2.17
C GLU A 82 31.85 28.40 0.75
N ARG A 83 32.88 27.73 0.20
CA ARG A 83 33.32 27.92 -1.19
C ARG A 83 32.54 27.07 -2.19
N ASP A 84 31.85 26.05 -1.70
CA ASP A 84 31.12 25.12 -2.54
C ASP A 84 29.78 25.72 -2.95
N LYS A 85 29.33 25.38 -4.16
CA LYS A 85 27.99 25.74 -4.60
C LYS A 85 26.98 24.92 -3.79
N THR A 86 25.96 25.58 -3.26
CA THR A 86 24.87 24.97 -2.50
C THR A 86 23.55 25.07 -3.26
N GLU A 87 22.64 24.15 -2.97
CA GLU A 87 21.23 24.26 -3.33
C GLU A 87 20.44 24.50 -2.04
N GLU A 88 19.68 25.59 -1.98
CA GLU A 88 18.84 25.90 -0.83
C GLU A 88 17.42 25.40 -1.06
N ILE A 89 16.91 24.65 -0.09
CA ILE A 89 15.54 24.13 -0.09
C ILE A 89 14.77 24.70 1.10
N GLN A 90 13.48 24.94 0.87
CA GLN A 90 12.52 25.20 1.94
C GLN A 90 11.79 23.90 2.26
N LEU A 91 11.85 23.46 3.51
CA LEU A 91 11.21 22.22 3.95
C LEU A 91 10.18 22.55 5.04
N ALA A 92 8.90 22.41 4.71
CA ALA A 92 7.82 22.55 5.68
C ALA A 92 7.85 21.43 6.72
N THR A 93 7.21 21.66 7.88
CA THR A 93 6.99 20.61 8.88
C THR A 93 6.11 19.51 8.29
N ASP A 94 6.34 18.27 8.73
CA ASP A 94 5.64 17.06 8.28
C ASP A 94 5.82 16.68 6.79
N VAL A 95 6.74 17.36 6.09
CA VAL A 95 7.23 17.01 4.76
C VAL A 95 8.55 16.25 4.88
N CYS A 96 8.66 15.12 4.19
CA CYS A 96 9.87 14.31 4.19
C CYS A 96 10.79 14.69 3.05
N LEU A 97 12.00 15.10 3.38
CA LEU A 97 13.08 15.28 2.42
C LEU A 97 13.87 13.98 2.30
N SER A 98 14.03 13.44 1.09
CA SER A 98 14.78 12.18 0.85
C SER A 98 15.87 12.37 -0.20
N GLY A 99 17.01 11.71 -0.04
CA GLY A 99 18.10 11.74 -1.02
C GLY A 99 18.63 10.36 -1.40
N GLU A 100 19.16 10.27 -2.62
CA GLU A 100 19.76 9.06 -3.22
C GLU A 100 21.25 9.27 -3.50
N TYR A 101 21.97 9.54 -2.42
CA TYR A 101 23.40 9.79 -2.37
C TYR A 101 23.87 9.73 -0.92
N TYR A 102 25.16 9.53 -0.70
CA TYR A 102 25.72 9.50 0.64
C TYR A 102 25.54 10.83 1.36
N MET A 103 24.81 10.78 2.47
CA MET A 103 24.68 11.91 3.39
C MET A 103 25.85 11.90 4.36
N ARG A 104 26.93 12.60 4.02
CA ARG A 104 28.08 12.81 4.92
C ARG A 104 28.59 14.22 4.72
N ASP A 105 28.51 15.02 5.78
CA ASP A 105 29.02 16.39 5.83
C ASP A 105 28.55 17.30 4.66
N ASN A 106 27.30 17.14 4.22
CA ASN A 106 26.78 17.82 3.03
C ASN A 106 25.41 18.48 3.21
N VAL A 107 24.89 18.58 4.44
CA VAL A 107 23.60 19.22 4.72
C VAL A 107 23.75 20.20 5.88
N LYS A 108 23.35 21.45 5.69
CA LYS A 108 23.41 22.48 6.73
C LYS A 108 22.02 23.06 6.95
N VAL A 109 21.56 23.08 8.20
CA VAL A 109 20.31 23.76 8.57
C VAL A 109 20.65 25.25 8.72
N LEU A 110 20.14 26.07 7.81
CA LEU A 110 20.31 27.52 7.83
C LEU A 110 19.31 28.17 8.79
N GLU A 111 18.06 27.71 8.75
CA GLU A 111 16.99 28.18 9.62
C GLU A 111 16.11 27.01 10.05
N THR A 112 15.77 26.96 11.33
CA THR A 112 14.87 25.93 11.88
C THR A 112 13.41 26.28 11.63
N PRO A 113 12.56 25.27 11.34
CA PRO A 113 11.13 25.50 11.22
C PRO A 113 10.49 25.79 12.58
N SER A 114 9.28 26.33 12.56
CA SER A 114 8.42 26.46 13.75
C SER A 114 7.06 25.85 13.48
N CYS A 115 6.52 25.15 14.48
CA CYS A 115 5.17 24.60 14.40
C CYS A 115 4.13 25.72 14.46
N ALA A 116 2.92 25.47 13.96
CA ALA A 116 1.83 26.45 13.97
C ALA A 116 1.43 26.89 15.40
N ASP A 117 1.64 26.02 16.39
CA ASP A 117 1.42 26.31 17.82
C ASP A 117 2.62 27.03 18.49
N GLY A 118 3.67 27.35 17.72
CA GLY A 118 4.91 27.97 18.21
C GLY A 118 5.89 27.00 18.87
N SER A 119 5.58 25.70 18.93
CA SER A 119 6.51 24.70 19.47
C SER A 119 7.70 24.46 18.54
N THR A 120 8.81 24.00 19.13
CA THR A 120 10.02 23.63 18.38
C THR A 120 9.83 22.22 17.79
N PRO A 121 9.91 22.07 16.47
CA PRO A 121 9.77 20.75 15.84
C PRO A 121 10.97 19.86 16.15
N THR A 122 10.73 18.55 16.17
CA THR A 122 11.76 17.52 16.32
C THR A 122 12.29 17.13 14.94
N LEU A 123 13.62 17.14 14.74
CA LEU A 123 14.24 16.62 13.52
C LEU A 123 14.45 15.11 13.65
N MET A 124 13.91 14.34 12.72
CA MET A 124 14.10 12.90 12.64
C MET A 124 14.86 12.55 11.36
N PHE A 125 15.84 11.65 11.48
CA PHE A 125 16.67 11.17 10.38
C PHE A 125 16.52 9.65 10.23
N TYR A 126 16.44 9.19 8.98
CA TYR A 126 16.25 7.79 8.62
C TYR A 126 17.30 7.38 7.60
N GLN A 127 17.83 6.16 7.73
CA GLN A 127 18.73 5.54 6.74
C GLN A 127 17.96 4.87 5.59
N HIS A 128 16.77 5.39 5.27
CA HIS A 128 15.89 4.91 4.21
C HIS A 128 15.26 6.11 3.52
N ARG A 129 14.67 5.90 2.35
CA ARG A 129 13.83 6.91 1.69
C ARG A 129 12.51 7.11 2.46
N HIS A 130 11.84 8.23 2.23
CA HIS A 130 10.43 8.44 2.59
C HIS A 130 10.08 8.58 4.09
N CYS A 131 11.07 8.73 4.97
CA CYS A 131 10.89 8.94 6.41
C CYS A 131 10.05 7.84 7.06
N THR A 132 10.34 6.59 6.71
CA THR A 132 9.62 5.41 7.21
C THR A 132 10.45 4.54 8.13
N GLY A 133 9.75 3.82 9.01
CA GLY A 133 10.36 2.96 10.02
C GLY A 133 10.80 3.72 11.26
N SER A 134 11.72 3.14 12.02
CA SER A 134 12.30 3.79 13.19
C SER A 134 13.36 4.81 12.76
N PRO A 135 13.33 6.05 13.26
CA PRO A 135 14.38 7.01 12.97
C PRO A 135 15.72 6.50 13.53
N HIS A 136 16.76 6.61 12.71
CA HIS A 136 18.12 6.32 13.13
C HIS A 136 18.60 7.36 14.15
N ARG A 137 18.16 8.61 14.02
CA ARG A 137 18.46 9.69 14.96
C ARG A 137 17.28 10.64 15.14
N VAL A 138 17.08 11.09 16.37
CA VAL A 138 16.04 12.04 16.75
C VAL A 138 16.71 13.20 17.50
N MET A 139 16.47 14.43 17.04
CA MET A 139 16.98 15.66 17.65
C MET A 139 15.82 16.53 18.11
N TYR A 140 15.59 16.54 19.42
CA TYR A 140 14.50 17.32 20.06
C TYR A 140 14.80 18.82 20.16
N ASN A 141 16.07 19.22 20.09
CA ASN A 141 16.46 20.62 20.06
C ASN A 141 17.27 20.91 18.80
N VAL A 142 16.59 21.36 17.75
CA VAL A 142 17.19 21.63 16.44
C VAL A 142 17.98 22.95 16.45
N GLU A 143 17.77 23.84 17.42
CA GLU A 143 18.50 25.12 17.45
C GLU A 143 20.02 24.92 17.48
N GLY A 144 20.49 23.88 18.20
CA GLY A 144 21.89 23.49 18.25
C GLY A 144 22.44 22.87 16.95
N ALA A 145 21.59 22.55 15.98
CA ALA A 145 21.98 22.08 14.65
C ALA A 145 22.16 23.23 13.65
N THR A 146 21.60 24.41 13.95
CA THR A 146 21.63 25.57 13.04
C THR A 146 23.07 26.04 12.83
N GLY A 147 23.46 26.22 11.57
CA GLY A 147 24.80 26.68 11.22
C GLY A 147 25.90 25.62 11.28
N HIS A 148 25.59 24.39 11.72
CA HIS A 148 26.50 23.26 11.71
C HIS A 148 26.26 22.34 10.51
N CYS A 149 27.33 21.73 10.01
CA CYS A 149 27.24 20.74 8.96
C CYS A 149 26.79 19.40 9.54
N LEU A 150 25.68 18.89 9.03
CA LEU A 150 25.16 17.55 9.26
C LEU A 150 25.49 16.68 8.02
N TRP A 151 25.63 15.38 8.11
CA TRP A 151 25.83 14.54 9.29
C TRP A 151 27.29 14.11 9.28
N SER A 152 28.00 14.33 10.38
CA SER A 152 29.38 13.88 10.48
C SER A 152 29.45 12.37 10.74
N GLU A 153 30.64 11.79 10.61
CA GLU A 153 30.88 10.39 10.98
C GLU A 153 30.57 10.10 12.45
N GLN A 154 30.68 11.12 13.33
CA GLN A 154 30.28 10.99 14.73
C GLN A 154 28.75 10.89 14.86
N ASP A 155 28.03 11.48 13.90
CA ASP A 155 26.60 11.54 13.94
C ASP A 155 25.91 10.32 13.35
N VAL A 156 26.46 9.83 12.23
CA VAL A 156 26.00 8.69 11.47
C VAL A 156 27.25 7.89 11.06
N PRO A 157 27.66 6.89 11.86
CA PRO A 157 28.93 6.17 11.65
C PRO A 157 29.02 5.46 10.30
N ILE A 158 27.88 5.03 9.76
CA ILE A 158 27.77 4.38 8.46
C ILE A 158 26.98 5.32 7.56
N ALA A 159 27.69 5.99 6.65
CA ALA A 159 27.06 6.86 5.67
C ALA A 159 26.06 6.03 4.85
N SER A 160 24.78 6.41 4.90
CA SER A 160 23.73 5.71 4.16
C SER A 160 23.57 6.32 2.78
N TYR A 161 23.57 5.49 1.74
CA TYR A 161 23.27 5.93 0.38
C TYR A 161 21.83 6.43 0.25
N TYR A 162 20.88 5.76 0.90
CA TYR A 162 19.50 6.23 1.00
C TYR A 162 19.28 6.88 2.35
N TRP A 163 18.70 8.06 2.33
CA TRP A 163 18.40 8.76 3.55
C TRP A 163 17.15 9.61 3.39
N SER A 164 16.57 9.94 4.52
CA SER A 164 15.51 10.92 4.58
C SER A 164 15.46 11.61 5.94
N LEU A 165 14.92 12.82 5.95
CA LEU A 165 14.73 13.62 7.15
C LEU A 165 13.38 14.33 7.12
N ILE A 166 12.86 14.61 8.31
CA ILE A 166 11.59 15.29 8.51
C ILE A 166 11.62 16.09 9.80
N TYR A 167 10.98 17.27 9.78
CA TYR A 167 10.68 18.05 10.96
C TYR A 167 9.26 17.74 11.43
N ARG A 168 9.11 17.28 12.67
CA ARG A 168 7.82 16.89 13.25
C ARG A 168 7.39 17.83 14.34
N CYS A 169 6.16 18.33 14.23
CA CYS A 169 5.49 19.01 15.33
C CYS A 169 4.89 18.02 16.35
N ASN A 170 4.44 16.87 15.85
CA ASN A 170 4.01 15.75 16.69
C ASN A 170 4.98 14.58 16.54
N ALA A 171 5.77 14.30 17.57
CA ALA A 171 6.77 13.23 17.55
C ALA A 171 6.17 11.82 17.44
N ASP A 172 4.90 11.64 17.81
CA ASP A 172 4.20 10.35 17.75
C ASP A 172 3.59 10.07 16.35
N ALA A 173 3.67 11.03 15.42
CA ALA A 173 3.15 10.85 14.07
C ALA A 173 4.06 9.96 13.21
N GLU A 174 3.53 8.84 12.73
CA GLU A 174 4.19 7.96 11.77
C GLU A 174 4.05 8.48 10.33
N GLY A 175 5.12 8.41 9.54
CA GLY A 175 5.12 8.69 8.08
C GLY A 175 4.87 10.15 7.67
N ALA A 176 5.45 10.59 6.57
CA ALA A 176 5.28 11.96 6.08
C ALA A 176 4.02 12.11 5.20
N VAL A 177 3.39 13.27 5.22
CA VAL A 177 2.20 13.52 4.38
C VAL A 177 2.59 13.80 2.92
N GLU A 178 3.76 14.40 2.76
CA GLU A 178 4.35 14.79 1.49
C GLU A 178 5.84 14.44 1.46
N HIS A 179 6.36 14.30 0.24
CA HIS A 179 7.74 13.94 0.00
C HIS A 179 8.37 14.92 -0.98
N GLN A 180 9.59 15.32 -0.66
CA GLN A 180 10.44 16.15 -1.49
C GLN A 180 11.77 15.43 -1.74
N GLU A 181 12.24 15.44 -2.97
CA GLU A 181 13.54 14.88 -3.33
C GLU A 181 14.63 15.93 -3.08
N ALA A 182 15.70 15.52 -2.41
CA ALA A 182 16.90 16.31 -2.21
C ALA A 182 17.76 16.22 -3.46
N VAL A 183 17.98 17.35 -4.12
CA VAL A 183 18.90 17.46 -5.26
C VAL A 183 20.03 18.41 -4.87
N PRO A 184 21.26 17.92 -4.66
CA PRO A 184 22.38 18.76 -4.28
C PRO A 184 22.86 19.57 -5.50
N ALA A 185 23.47 20.73 -5.25
CA ALA A 185 23.95 21.61 -6.33
C ALA A 185 25.01 20.96 -7.23
N LEU A 186 25.75 19.98 -6.70
CA LEU A 186 26.69 19.15 -7.44
C LEU A 186 26.63 17.72 -6.91
N LEU A 187 26.60 16.74 -7.81
CA LEU A 187 26.59 15.33 -7.44
C LEU A 187 27.79 14.63 -8.08
N TYR A 188 28.76 14.24 -7.26
CA TYR A 188 29.82 13.34 -7.67
C TYR A 188 29.25 11.94 -7.81
N GLN A 189 29.50 11.28 -8.93
CA GLN A 189 28.95 9.97 -9.20
C GLN A 189 30.00 9.04 -9.77
N ASN A 190 29.85 7.75 -9.46
CA ASN A 190 30.49 6.69 -10.22
C ASN A 190 30.05 6.77 -11.69
N VAL A 191 30.81 6.15 -12.58
CA VAL A 191 30.52 6.14 -14.03
C VAL A 191 29.07 5.67 -14.23
N ALA A 192 28.20 6.52 -14.78
CA ALA A 192 26.82 6.17 -15.07
C ALA A 192 26.77 4.88 -15.91
N GLY A 193 25.85 3.97 -15.59
CA GLY A 193 25.82 2.64 -16.19
C GLY A 193 26.88 1.66 -15.67
N ALA A 194 27.56 1.96 -14.56
CA ALA A 194 28.49 1.02 -13.93
C ALA A 194 27.78 -0.29 -13.58
N SER A 195 28.40 -1.41 -13.95
CA SER A 195 27.91 -2.74 -13.62
C SER A 195 28.12 -3.03 -12.14
N GLY A 196 27.16 -3.73 -11.53
CA GLY A 196 27.31 -4.24 -10.17
C GLY A 196 27.96 -5.61 -10.19
N SER A 197 28.35 -6.11 -9.01
CA SER A 197 28.85 -7.46 -8.86
C SER A 197 28.13 -8.21 -7.75
N VAL A 198 27.79 -9.46 -8.03
CA VAL A 198 27.11 -10.36 -7.12
C VAL A 198 27.94 -11.63 -7.01
N ARG A 199 28.09 -12.11 -5.79
CA ARG A 199 28.72 -13.39 -5.49
C ARG A 199 27.64 -14.37 -5.07
N TYR A 200 27.73 -15.60 -5.55
CA TYR A 200 26.77 -16.65 -5.24
C TYR A 200 27.45 -17.81 -4.54
N HIS A 201 26.69 -18.42 -3.62
CA HIS A 201 27.17 -19.49 -2.77
C HIS A 201 26.27 -20.71 -2.93
N HIS A 202 26.89 -21.88 -3.06
CA HIS A 202 26.20 -23.15 -3.18
C HIS A 202 26.08 -23.85 -1.83
N GLY A 203 24.85 -24.10 -1.37
CA GLY A 203 24.54 -24.89 -0.17
C GLY A 203 23.83 -24.12 0.95
N THR A 204 23.21 -24.87 1.86
CA THR A 204 22.22 -24.38 2.85
C THR A 204 22.83 -23.70 4.08
N THR A 205 24.15 -23.55 4.14
CA THR A 205 24.81 -23.05 5.35
C THR A 205 24.93 -21.54 5.32
N PHE A 206 23.92 -20.88 5.89
CA PHE A 206 24.02 -19.52 6.38
C PHE A 206 24.91 -19.49 7.65
N PRO A 207 25.88 -18.58 7.80
CA PRO A 207 26.27 -17.46 6.94
C PRO A 207 27.32 -17.82 5.86
N CYS A 208 27.45 -17.01 4.80
CA CYS A 208 28.32 -17.23 3.62
C CYS A 208 29.84 -17.22 3.89
N HIS A 209 30.25 -17.17 5.16
CA HIS A 209 31.65 -17.12 5.56
C HIS A 209 32.17 -18.43 6.13
N SER A 210 31.36 -19.50 6.17
CA SER A 210 31.82 -20.82 6.62
C SER A 210 32.51 -21.58 5.48
N ASP A 211 33.85 -21.66 5.51
CA ASP A 211 34.79 -22.62 4.88
C ASP A 211 34.59 -23.13 3.42
N PHE A 212 33.59 -22.67 2.68
CA PHE A 212 33.21 -23.14 1.34
C PHE A 212 33.69 -22.22 0.22
N ALA A 213 34.81 -21.50 0.41
CA ALA A 213 35.42 -20.62 -0.60
C ALA A 213 35.62 -21.29 -1.98
N ASN A 214 35.65 -22.63 -2.04
CA ASN A 214 35.77 -23.40 -3.27
C ASN A 214 34.49 -23.52 -4.11
N ARG A 215 33.32 -23.05 -3.61
CA ARG A 215 32.03 -23.09 -4.35
C ARG A 215 31.38 -21.72 -4.44
N THR A 216 32.23 -20.72 -4.46
CA THR A 216 31.82 -19.34 -4.56
C THR A 216 32.21 -18.84 -5.92
N HIS A 217 31.29 -18.14 -6.55
CA HIS A 217 31.55 -17.58 -7.85
C HIS A 217 31.03 -16.16 -7.89
N SER A 218 31.73 -15.31 -8.63
CA SER A 218 31.38 -13.90 -8.79
C SER A 218 30.93 -13.65 -10.21
N THR A 219 29.94 -12.78 -10.37
CA THR A 219 29.49 -12.30 -11.66
C THR A 219 29.29 -10.80 -11.64
N THR A 220 29.57 -10.17 -12.77
CA THR A 220 29.33 -8.74 -12.98
C THR A 220 28.08 -8.61 -13.84
N LEU A 221 27.12 -7.81 -13.39
CA LEU A 221 25.81 -7.64 -14.01
C LEU A 221 25.63 -6.18 -14.41
N LYS A 222 25.30 -5.96 -15.68
CA LYS A 222 24.84 -4.65 -16.16
C LYS A 222 23.40 -4.42 -15.71
N THR A 223 23.04 -3.16 -15.48
CA THR A 223 21.66 -2.76 -15.21
C THR A 223 20.75 -3.17 -16.38
N GLY A 224 19.58 -3.71 -16.07
CA GLY A 224 18.56 -4.09 -17.07
C GLY A 224 18.91 -5.32 -17.90
N ASN A 225 20.03 -5.99 -17.63
CA ASN A 225 20.42 -7.19 -18.35
C ASN A 225 20.30 -8.43 -17.45
N CYS A 226 19.45 -9.37 -17.85
CA CYS A 226 19.36 -10.69 -17.24
C CYS A 226 20.35 -11.68 -17.87
N GLU A 227 21.60 -11.29 -18.07
CA GLU A 227 22.64 -12.22 -18.53
C GLU A 227 23.11 -13.11 -17.36
N TRP A 228 22.20 -13.97 -16.88
CA TRP A 228 22.45 -14.91 -15.81
C TRP A 228 22.94 -16.24 -16.38
N ARG A 229 24.27 -16.42 -16.41
CA ARG A 229 24.91 -17.58 -17.08
C ARG A 229 25.05 -18.84 -16.22
N PHE A 230 24.56 -18.84 -14.98
CA PHE A 230 24.78 -19.94 -14.06
C PHE A 230 23.54 -20.80 -13.92
N SER A 231 23.72 -22.11 -14.04
CA SER A 231 22.63 -23.07 -13.93
C SER A 231 22.03 -22.99 -12.52
N SER A 232 20.79 -22.53 -12.46
CA SER A 232 20.08 -22.00 -11.29
C SER A 232 19.77 -23.01 -10.18
N TRP A 233 19.96 -24.32 -10.41
CA TRP A 233 19.50 -25.37 -9.48
C TRP A 233 20.10 -25.29 -8.06
N LEU A 234 21.26 -24.64 -7.90
CA LEU A 234 22.01 -24.56 -6.64
C LEU A 234 22.18 -23.13 -6.08
N LEU A 235 21.44 -22.13 -6.59
CA LEU A 235 21.44 -20.77 -6.05
C LEU A 235 20.63 -20.70 -4.73
N GLU A 236 21.28 -20.75 -3.58
CA GLU A 236 20.58 -20.69 -2.29
C GLU A 236 20.73 -19.35 -1.62
N THR A 237 21.91 -18.74 -1.72
CA THR A 237 22.18 -17.40 -1.24
C THR A 237 22.99 -16.60 -2.26
N ILE A 238 22.79 -15.30 -2.23
CA ILE A 238 23.59 -14.32 -2.97
C ILE A 238 24.20 -13.31 -2.00
N GLU A 239 25.27 -12.68 -2.42
CA GLU A 239 25.98 -11.64 -1.70
C GLU A 239 26.24 -10.51 -2.69
N ILE A 240 25.78 -9.29 -2.39
CA ILE A 240 26.03 -8.13 -3.25
C ILE A 240 27.42 -7.61 -2.91
N VAL A 241 28.38 -7.76 -3.82
CA VAL A 241 29.77 -7.33 -3.60
C VAL A 241 29.94 -5.86 -4.00
N ALA A 242 29.30 -5.46 -5.10
CA ALA A 242 29.25 -4.06 -5.53
C ALA A 242 27.88 -3.73 -6.13
N PRO A 243 27.29 -2.57 -5.80
CA PRO A 243 26.03 -2.15 -6.40
C PRO A 243 26.23 -1.75 -7.87
N ALA A 244 25.20 -1.92 -8.70
CA ALA A 244 25.18 -1.33 -10.03
C ALA A 244 24.66 0.11 -9.99
N VAL A 245 24.96 0.87 -11.05
CA VAL A 245 24.57 2.28 -11.20
C VAL A 245 23.80 2.45 -12.51
N CYS A 246 22.62 3.03 -12.41
CA CYS A 246 21.72 3.33 -13.52
C CYS A 246 22.30 4.42 -14.44
N SER A 247 21.69 4.62 -15.61
CA SER A 247 22.13 5.63 -16.58
C SER A 247 21.92 7.07 -16.09
N ASN A 248 20.91 7.30 -15.26
CA ASN A 248 20.68 8.55 -14.51
C ASN A 248 21.62 8.69 -13.29
N GLY A 249 22.53 7.74 -13.10
CA GLY A 249 23.50 7.67 -12.02
C GLY A 249 22.94 7.14 -10.69
N THR A 250 21.65 6.85 -10.55
CA THR A 250 21.10 6.32 -9.28
C THR A 250 21.60 4.90 -9.05
N ARG A 251 21.63 4.46 -7.79
CA ARG A 251 21.95 3.06 -7.49
C ARG A 251 20.81 2.17 -7.98
N ALA A 252 21.18 1.10 -8.67
CA ALA A 252 20.22 0.10 -9.11
C ALA A 252 19.72 -0.72 -7.91
N GLN A 253 18.42 -1.00 -7.91
CA GLN A 253 17.79 -1.99 -7.06
C GLN A 253 18.17 -3.40 -7.52
N LEU A 254 17.95 -4.40 -6.69
CA LEU A 254 18.10 -5.79 -7.08
C LEU A 254 16.71 -6.41 -7.31
N ALA A 255 16.42 -6.80 -8.54
CA ALA A 255 15.23 -7.56 -8.90
C ALA A 255 15.52 -9.07 -8.82
N LEU A 256 14.60 -9.82 -8.24
CA LEU A 256 14.63 -11.27 -8.07
C LEU A 256 13.56 -11.90 -8.97
N TYR A 257 13.85 -13.05 -9.58
CA TYR A 257 12.95 -13.70 -10.52
C TYR A 257 12.73 -15.16 -10.15
N GLN A 258 11.46 -15.59 -10.18
CA GLN A 258 11.06 -16.95 -9.87
C GLN A 258 11.48 -17.93 -10.96
N ASP A 259 11.73 -19.18 -10.56
CA ASP A 259 11.73 -20.32 -11.48
C ASP A 259 10.36 -20.54 -12.16
N ILE A 260 10.32 -20.46 -13.48
CA ILE A 260 9.15 -20.84 -14.28
C ILE A 260 9.28 -22.25 -14.91
N GLY A 261 10.31 -23.01 -14.55
CA GLY A 261 10.44 -24.43 -14.88
C GLY A 261 10.72 -24.75 -16.36
N LYS A 262 11.00 -23.74 -17.20
CA LYS A 262 11.41 -23.95 -18.59
C LYS A 262 12.94 -24.01 -18.67
N TYR A 263 13.45 -25.18 -19.04
CA TYR A 263 14.89 -25.43 -19.21
C TYR A 263 15.49 -24.51 -20.29
N GLY A 264 16.25 -23.48 -19.88
CA GLY A 264 17.03 -22.61 -20.75
C GLY A 264 17.58 -21.39 -19.99
N LEU A 265 18.80 -20.95 -20.31
CA LEU A 265 19.44 -19.79 -19.67
C LEU A 265 18.70 -18.48 -19.97
N ASP A 266 18.01 -18.41 -21.11
CA ASP A 266 17.30 -17.20 -21.56
C ASP A 266 16.02 -16.89 -20.75
N TYR A 267 15.55 -17.83 -19.92
CA TYR A 267 14.28 -17.71 -19.18
C TYR A 267 14.43 -17.34 -17.70
N MET A 268 15.66 -17.10 -17.22
CA MET A 268 15.91 -16.96 -15.78
C MET A 268 15.37 -15.68 -15.16
N CYS A 269 15.07 -14.64 -15.96
CA CYS A 269 14.30 -13.48 -15.49
C CYS A 269 12.85 -13.46 -15.96
N ASN A 270 12.29 -14.61 -16.37
CA ASN A 270 10.87 -14.73 -16.72
C ASN A 270 10.41 -13.64 -17.72
N ASP A 271 11.21 -13.38 -18.76
CA ASP A 271 10.96 -12.31 -19.74
C ASP A 271 10.75 -10.92 -19.10
N GLY A 272 11.37 -10.68 -17.95
CA GLY A 272 11.23 -9.47 -17.15
C GLY A 272 10.03 -9.44 -16.20
N GLN A 273 9.16 -10.45 -16.23
CA GLN A 273 7.99 -10.50 -15.36
C GLN A 273 8.35 -10.86 -13.92
N ILE A 274 8.02 -9.94 -13.02
CA ILE A 274 8.17 -10.10 -11.59
C ILE A 274 6.97 -10.90 -11.04
N THR A 275 7.22 -12.13 -10.59
CA THR A 275 6.19 -13.02 -10.00
C THR A 275 6.35 -13.23 -8.49
N LEU A 276 7.44 -12.72 -7.91
CA LEU A 276 7.68 -12.74 -6.47
C LEU A 276 7.04 -11.51 -5.83
N GLU A 277 6.41 -11.70 -4.67
CA GLU A 277 5.75 -10.62 -3.91
C GLU A 277 6.75 -9.54 -3.46
N ASN A 278 8.01 -9.94 -3.31
CA ASN A 278 9.06 -9.16 -2.70
C ASN A 278 10.31 -9.18 -3.60
N ALA A 279 10.10 -8.96 -4.89
CA ALA A 279 11.13 -9.19 -5.89
C ALA A 279 12.09 -8.03 -6.07
N ILE A 280 11.67 -6.80 -5.77
CA ILE A 280 12.55 -5.62 -5.91
C ILE A 280 13.05 -5.24 -4.52
N VAL A 281 14.37 -5.21 -4.40
CA VAL A 281 15.11 -4.99 -3.17
C VAL A 281 15.97 -3.73 -3.32
N ASP A 282 15.81 -2.78 -2.41
CA ASP A 282 16.73 -1.64 -2.31
C ASP A 282 18.10 -2.14 -1.83
N VAL A 283 19.16 -1.84 -2.57
CA VAL A 283 20.53 -2.26 -2.22
C VAL A 283 21.16 -1.22 -1.29
N ASP A 284 20.95 -1.40 0.01
CA ASP A 284 21.58 -0.59 1.04
C ASP A 284 23.05 -0.99 1.27
N ASP A 285 23.85 -0.10 1.85
CA ASP A 285 25.27 -0.37 2.10
C ASP A 285 25.51 -1.50 3.11
N TRP A 286 24.62 -1.64 4.11
CA TRP A 286 24.69 -2.75 5.06
C TRP A 286 24.44 -4.13 4.41
N MET A 287 23.81 -4.15 3.23
CA MET A 287 23.59 -5.36 2.45
C MET A 287 24.81 -5.76 1.63
N LEU A 288 25.78 -4.85 1.47
CA LEU A 288 27.02 -5.17 0.78
C LEU A 288 27.82 -6.18 1.59
N ASN A 289 28.27 -7.22 0.92
CA ASN A 289 28.93 -8.38 1.51
C ASN A 289 28.07 -9.14 2.54
N THR A 290 26.76 -8.90 2.55
CA THR A 290 25.78 -9.64 3.37
C THR A 290 25.04 -10.65 2.51
N CYS A 291 24.77 -11.82 3.10
CA CYS A 291 24.06 -12.92 2.46
C CYS A 291 22.56 -12.68 2.42
N ILE A 292 21.98 -12.79 1.23
CA ILE A 292 20.55 -12.75 1.00
C ILE A 292 20.09 -14.16 0.62
N SER A 293 19.14 -14.71 1.37
CA SER A 293 18.53 -16.01 1.05
C SER A 293 17.61 -15.89 -0.17
N MET A 294 17.79 -16.82 -1.12
CA MET A 294 16.99 -16.91 -2.34
C MET A 294 15.83 -17.90 -2.21
N ASN A 295 15.75 -18.61 -1.08
CA ASN A 295 14.76 -19.64 -0.79
C ASN A 295 13.62 -19.10 0.08
N GLY A 296 12.45 -19.73 0.00
CA GLY A 296 11.30 -19.39 0.84
C GLY A 296 10.76 -17.99 0.58
N LEU A 297 10.99 -17.46 -0.62
CA LEU A 297 10.47 -16.16 -1.07
C LEU A 297 8.99 -16.31 -1.42
N ARG A 298 8.16 -15.33 -1.08
CA ARG A 298 6.72 -15.43 -1.34
C ARG A 298 6.39 -15.12 -2.80
N LEU A 299 5.44 -15.85 -3.35
CA LEU A 299 4.93 -15.66 -4.72
C LEU A 299 3.71 -14.72 -4.70
N LEU A 300 3.55 -13.88 -5.72
CA LEU A 300 2.34 -13.06 -5.91
C LEU A 300 1.07 -13.91 -6.02
N SER A 301 1.20 -15.13 -6.54
CA SER A 301 0.13 -16.13 -6.61
C SER A 301 -0.23 -16.78 -5.27
N GLY A 302 0.48 -16.42 -4.19
CA GLY A 302 0.46 -17.15 -2.93
C GLY A 302 1.41 -18.36 -2.95
N GLY A 303 1.84 -18.76 -1.74
CA GLY A 303 2.82 -19.84 -1.54
C GLY A 303 4.27 -19.34 -1.41
N LEU A 304 5.19 -20.30 -1.34
CA LEU A 304 6.63 -20.05 -1.29
C LEU A 304 7.28 -20.55 -2.57
N GLY A 305 8.23 -19.79 -3.09
CA GLY A 305 9.07 -20.13 -4.20
C GLY A 305 10.53 -19.79 -3.92
N ARG A 306 11.32 -19.87 -4.98
CA ARG A 306 12.75 -19.61 -4.98
C ARG A 306 13.07 -18.64 -6.11
N ALA A 307 13.91 -17.66 -5.82
CA ALA A 307 14.48 -16.82 -6.86
C ALA A 307 15.65 -17.56 -7.51
N LEU A 308 15.62 -17.68 -8.84
CA LEU A 308 16.63 -18.35 -9.64
C LEU A 308 17.40 -17.41 -10.57
N GLY A 309 16.82 -16.25 -10.87
CA GLY A 309 17.49 -15.14 -11.55
C GLY A 309 17.52 -13.90 -10.67
N VAL A 310 18.56 -13.09 -10.85
CA VAL A 310 18.59 -11.72 -10.34
C VAL A 310 19.11 -10.77 -11.39
N MET A 311 18.68 -9.51 -11.28
CA MET A 311 19.08 -8.43 -12.17
C MET A 311 19.20 -7.15 -11.37
N PHE A 312 20.15 -6.29 -11.72
CA PHE A 312 20.10 -4.91 -11.23
C PHE A 312 19.04 -4.12 -12.01
N HIS A 313 18.01 -3.69 -11.30
CA HIS A 313 16.87 -2.93 -11.81
C HIS A 313 17.04 -1.44 -11.53
N CYS A 314 16.60 -0.63 -12.49
CA CYS A 314 16.64 0.83 -12.45
C CYS A 314 15.23 1.33 -12.71
N ASP A 315 14.84 2.36 -11.98
CA ASP A 315 13.54 2.99 -12.14
C ASP A 315 13.33 3.45 -13.59
N GLY A 316 12.14 3.16 -14.13
CA GLY A 316 11.76 3.51 -15.50
C GLY A 316 12.26 2.57 -16.59
N MET A 317 13.03 1.52 -16.26
CA MET A 317 13.36 0.49 -17.26
C MET A 317 12.11 -0.33 -17.61
N ARG A 318 11.77 -0.32 -18.90
CA ARG A 318 10.82 -1.27 -19.50
C ARG A 318 11.58 -2.52 -19.90
N PHE A 319 10.94 -3.68 -19.79
CA PHE A 319 11.59 -4.94 -20.14
C PHE A 319 11.60 -5.15 -21.66
N LEU A 320 12.75 -5.57 -22.20
CA LEU A 320 12.89 -5.96 -23.60
C LEU A 320 11.92 -7.12 -23.88
N GLY A 321 10.89 -6.86 -24.69
CA GLY A 321 9.77 -7.77 -24.96
C GLY A 321 8.40 -7.12 -24.76
N GLN A 322 8.30 -6.08 -23.92
CA GLN A 322 7.08 -5.26 -23.79
C GLN A 322 6.93 -4.25 -24.94
N GLU A 323 8.04 -3.87 -25.59
CA GLU A 323 8.05 -2.86 -26.65
C GLU A 323 7.39 -3.33 -27.96
N VAL A 324 7.34 -4.64 -28.22
CA VAL A 324 6.97 -5.17 -29.55
C VAL A 324 5.45 -5.11 -29.82
N GLU A 325 4.62 -5.08 -28.79
CA GLU A 325 3.17 -4.89 -28.97
C GLU A 325 2.72 -3.43 -28.78
N GLU A 326 3.33 -2.66 -27.87
CA GLU A 326 2.92 -1.26 -27.63
C GLU A 326 3.44 -0.26 -28.70
N GLU A 327 4.57 -0.51 -29.38
CA GLU A 327 5.04 0.38 -30.46
C GLU A 327 4.07 0.41 -31.66
N LYS A 328 3.17 -0.58 -31.80
CA LYS A 328 2.11 -0.55 -32.82
C LYS A 328 0.89 0.27 -32.42
N GLU A 329 0.69 0.56 -31.13
CA GLU A 329 -0.47 1.33 -30.65
C GLU A 329 -0.13 2.75 -30.16
N THR A 330 1.15 3.10 -29.96
CA THR A 330 1.52 4.37 -29.29
C THR A 330 2.42 5.32 -30.09
N MET A 331 2.16 5.48 -31.40
CA MET A 331 2.52 6.73 -32.11
C MET A 331 1.48 7.86 -31.90
N ALA A 332 0.57 7.71 -30.93
CA ALA A 332 -0.24 8.81 -30.41
C ALA A 332 0.44 9.43 -29.18
N VAL A 333 0.77 10.71 -29.30
CA VAL A 333 1.43 11.58 -28.33
C VAL A 333 0.97 11.38 -26.87
N GLY A 334 1.90 10.96 -26.00
CA GLY A 334 2.21 11.73 -24.80
C GLY A 334 1.50 11.45 -23.46
N THR A 335 0.93 10.26 -23.23
CA THR A 335 0.52 9.88 -21.86
C THR A 335 1.25 8.63 -21.42
N SER A 336 2.35 8.81 -20.67
CA SER A 336 2.96 7.71 -19.93
C SER A 336 1.91 7.15 -18.97
N ILE A 337 1.58 5.86 -19.07
CA ILE A 337 0.74 5.17 -18.10
C ILE A 337 1.34 5.44 -16.71
N PRO A 338 0.59 6.08 -15.78
CA PRO A 338 1.15 6.44 -14.50
C PRO A 338 1.60 5.18 -13.75
N ARG A 339 2.80 5.25 -13.18
CA ARG A 339 3.34 4.21 -12.31
C ARG A 339 2.36 4.02 -11.15
N GLY A 340 2.06 2.77 -10.82
CA GLY A 340 1.30 2.45 -9.61
C GLY A 340 2.03 2.91 -8.35
N PRO A 341 1.33 3.11 -7.22
CA PRO A 341 1.97 3.54 -5.98
C PRO A 341 3.00 2.53 -5.50
N ARG A 342 4.10 3.01 -4.92
CA ARG A 342 5.02 2.16 -4.17
C ARG A 342 4.35 1.58 -2.92
N VAL A 343 4.35 0.25 -2.79
CA VAL A 343 3.85 -0.45 -1.60
C VAL A 343 4.81 -1.55 -1.15
N SER A 344 4.69 -1.98 0.12
CA SER A 344 5.45 -3.09 0.70
C SER A 344 4.53 -3.99 1.53
N HIS A 345 4.72 -5.29 1.41
CA HIS A 345 4.09 -6.29 2.30
C HIS A 345 5.01 -6.72 3.43
N SER A 346 6.30 -6.37 3.35
CA SER A 346 7.35 -6.87 4.25
C SER A 346 7.85 -5.85 5.28
N GLU A 347 7.52 -4.57 5.12
CA GLU A 347 8.00 -3.54 6.07
C GLU A 347 7.21 -3.52 7.38
N CYS A 348 5.93 -3.85 7.32
CA CYS A 348 5.06 -3.76 8.49
C CYS A 348 5.13 -5.01 9.35
N ALA A 349 4.98 -4.84 10.67
CA ALA A 349 4.90 -5.95 11.60
C ALA A 349 3.73 -6.88 11.25
N THR A 350 3.99 -8.19 11.14
CA THR A 350 2.91 -9.16 11.14
C THR A 350 2.19 -9.12 12.49
N SER A 351 0.84 -9.16 12.51
CA SER A 351 0.07 -9.24 13.76
C SER A 351 0.36 -10.50 14.58
N ALA A 352 1.08 -11.46 13.98
CA ALA A 352 1.62 -12.64 14.66
C ALA A 352 2.76 -12.31 15.65
N GLY A 353 3.27 -11.07 15.67
CA GLY A 353 4.03 -10.50 16.80
C GLY A 353 5.36 -11.17 17.18
N THR A 354 5.80 -12.23 16.51
CA THR A 354 6.89 -13.07 17.04
C THR A 354 7.98 -13.48 16.04
N TRP A 355 7.82 -13.29 14.72
CA TRP A 355 8.77 -13.90 13.76
C TRP A 355 9.48 -12.97 12.77
N GLN A 356 9.21 -11.66 12.74
CA GLN A 356 9.82 -10.79 11.72
C GLN A 356 10.70 -9.66 12.25
N TRP A 357 10.46 -9.14 13.46
CA TRP A 357 11.33 -8.09 14.02
C TRP A 357 12.75 -8.58 14.33
N GLN A 358 12.98 -9.90 14.38
CA GLN A 358 14.28 -10.52 14.67
C GLN A 358 14.89 -11.28 13.47
N ASP A 359 14.35 -11.13 12.25
CA ASP A 359 15.07 -11.59 11.05
C ASP A 359 15.68 -10.37 10.33
N PRO A 360 16.78 -9.79 10.85
CA PRO A 360 17.47 -8.66 10.23
C PRO A 360 18.04 -8.99 8.85
N VAL A 361 17.90 -10.23 8.39
CA VAL A 361 18.43 -10.74 7.13
C VAL A 361 17.45 -10.53 5.97
N ARG A 362 16.15 -10.31 6.23
CA ARG A 362 15.19 -10.19 5.15
C ARG A 362 15.06 -8.73 4.70
N PRO A 363 15.54 -8.36 3.51
CA PRO A 363 15.52 -6.98 3.07
C PRO A 363 14.08 -6.48 2.86
N LYS A 364 13.87 -5.18 3.05
CA LYS A 364 12.63 -4.52 2.70
C LYS A 364 12.41 -4.61 1.20
N THR A 365 11.17 -4.87 0.82
CA THR A 365 10.83 -5.13 -0.57
C THR A 365 9.63 -4.31 -0.99
N PHE A 366 9.63 -3.92 -2.25
CA PHE A 366 8.68 -2.96 -2.78
C PHE A 366 8.06 -3.48 -4.08
N MET A 367 6.81 -3.11 -4.30
CA MET A 367 6.07 -3.37 -5.52
C MET A 367 5.33 -2.10 -5.95
N TYR A 368 5.02 -2.03 -7.25
CA TYR A 368 4.35 -0.89 -7.87
C TYR A 368 3.07 -1.38 -8.58
N PRO A 369 2.07 -1.86 -7.82
CA PRO A 369 0.84 -2.39 -8.38
C PRO A 369 0.13 -1.33 -9.21
N GLN A 370 -0.10 -1.66 -10.48
CA GLN A 370 -0.81 -0.76 -11.37
C GLN A 370 -2.21 -0.43 -10.81
N PRO A 371 -2.70 0.80 -11.01
CA PRO A 371 -4.08 1.11 -10.71
C PRO A 371 -5.00 0.12 -11.41
N MET A 372 -6.05 -0.27 -10.70
CA MET A 372 -7.01 -1.27 -11.10
C MET A 372 -6.54 -2.73 -11.19
N THR A 373 -5.29 -3.04 -10.86
CA THR A 373 -4.78 -4.42 -10.78
C THR A 373 -5.05 -5.01 -9.40
N CYS A 374 -5.55 -6.25 -9.38
CA CYS A 374 -5.75 -6.98 -8.13
C CYS A 374 -4.42 -7.50 -7.58
N MET A 375 -4.21 -7.28 -6.28
CA MET A 375 -3.06 -7.77 -5.55
C MET A 375 -3.51 -8.65 -4.40
N THR A 376 -2.87 -9.81 -4.24
CA THR A 376 -3.07 -10.65 -3.05
C THR A 376 -2.22 -10.08 -1.91
N LEU A 377 -2.81 -9.90 -0.73
CA LEU A 377 -2.07 -9.67 0.51
C LEU A 377 -2.08 -10.97 1.31
N PRO A 378 -0.92 -11.56 1.60
CA PRO A 378 -0.89 -12.80 2.34
C PRO A 378 -1.42 -12.69 3.77
N GLU A 379 -1.76 -13.84 4.34
CA GLU A 379 -2.13 -13.97 5.74
C GLU A 379 -1.05 -13.38 6.66
N ALA A 380 -1.52 -12.75 7.75
CA ALA A 380 -0.72 -12.07 8.77
C ALA A 380 0.08 -10.83 8.30
N HIS A 381 0.11 -10.48 7.01
CA HIS A 381 0.91 -9.35 6.50
C HIS A 381 0.09 -8.07 6.51
N GLN A 382 0.76 -6.94 6.73
CA GLN A 382 0.16 -5.61 6.63
C GLN A 382 0.65 -4.94 5.35
N LEU A 383 -0.21 -4.13 4.73
CA LEU A 383 0.15 -3.34 3.56
C LEU A 383 0.70 -1.99 4.00
N ARG A 384 1.96 -1.69 3.66
CA ARG A 384 2.49 -0.32 3.69
C ARG A 384 2.35 0.33 2.32
N ILE A 385 1.84 1.55 2.30
CA ILE A 385 1.73 2.36 1.09
C ILE A 385 2.63 3.58 1.30
N TYR A 386 3.59 3.82 0.40
CA TYR A 386 4.57 4.91 0.52
C TYR A 386 4.23 6.09 -0.38
N GLU A 387 3.41 5.85 -1.40
CA GLU A 387 3.03 6.86 -2.37
C GLU A 387 1.50 6.85 -2.49
N LYS A 388 0.91 8.04 -2.53
CA LYS A 388 -0.53 8.17 -2.77
C LYS A 388 -0.82 7.62 -4.17
N PRO A 389 -1.71 6.64 -4.31
CA PRO A 389 -2.07 6.13 -5.63
C PRO A 389 -2.64 7.26 -6.48
N THR A 390 -2.20 7.31 -7.73
CA THR A 390 -2.74 8.22 -8.74
C THR A 390 -3.31 7.40 -9.87
N CYS A 391 -4.52 7.73 -10.30
CA CYS A 391 -5.23 7.05 -11.35
C CYS A 391 -4.72 7.47 -12.74
N PRO A 392 -5.01 6.69 -13.81
CA PRO A 392 -4.63 7.05 -15.18
C PRO A 392 -5.08 8.45 -15.64
N ASP A 393 -6.18 8.94 -15.09
CA ASP A 393 -6.75 10.27 -15.35
C ASP A 393 -6.16 11.39 -14.46
N GLY A 394 -5.17 11.07 -13.61
CA GLY A 394 -4.56 12.00 -12.65
C GLY A 394 -5.33 12.20 -11.35
N THR A 395 -6.49 11.54 -11.19
CA THR A 395 -7.26 11.62 -9.94
C THR A 395 -6.62 10.81 -8.82
N LYS A 396 -7.01 11.09 -7.57
CA LYS A 396 -6.52 10.36 -6.40
C LYS A 396 -7.11 8.95 -6.39
N GLY A 397 -6.24 7.93 -6.40
CA GLY A 397 -6.66 6.55 -6.22
C GLY A 397 -7.08 6.26 -4.78
N ARG A 398 -7.86 5.19 -4.61
CA ARG A 398 -8.36 4.72 -3.31
C ARG A 398 -7.94 3.28 -3.05
N LEU A 399 -7.88 2.88 -1.80
CA LEU A 399 -7.60 1.49 -1.45
C LEU A 399 -8.91 0.72 -1.36
N ALA A 400 -9.13 -0.18 -2.32
CA ALA A 400 -10.19 -1.17 -2.22
C ALA A 400 -9.63 -2.46 -1.62
N THR A 401 -10.35 -3.07 -0.69
CA THR A 401 -9.93 -4.31 0.00
C THR A 401 -11.03 -5.37 -0.06
N TRP A 402 -10.65 -6.64 -0.13
CA TRP A 402 -11.53 -7.81 -0.19
C TRP A 402 -11.17 -8.81 0.91
N HIS A 403 -12.17 -9.57 1.34
CA HIS A 403 -11.98 -10.62 2.34
C HIS A 403 -11.24 -11.85 1.81
N ASP A 404 -11.35 -12.11 0.52
CA ASP A 404 -10.78 -13.27 -0.15
C ASP A 404 -9.66 -12.85 -1.11
N THR A 405 -8.91 -13.82 -1.61
CA THR A 405 -7.87 -13.58 -2.62
C THR A 405 -8.47 -13.30 -4.01
N GLY A 406 -7.73 -12.57 -4.86
CA GLY A 406 -8.11 -12.37 -6.27
C GLY A 406 -9.15 -11.27 -6.55
N CYS A 407 -9.47 -10.40 -5.57
CA CYS A 407 -10.37 -9.25 -5.71
C CYS A 407 -11.70 -9.61 -6.39
N LEU A 408 -12.19 -10.82 -6.09
CA LEU A 408 -13.42 -11.34 -6.67
C LEU A 408 -14.60 -10.72 -5.95
N GLY A 409 -15.57 -10.20 -6.73
CA GLY A 409 -16.76 -9.56 -6.17
C GLY A 409 -16.53 -8.10 -5.76
N TRP A 410 -17.37 -7.62 -4.85
CA TRP A 410 -17.32 -6.24 -4.37
C TRP A 410 -16.27 -6.08 -3.27
N PRO A 411 -15.46 -4.99 -3.29
CA PRO A 411 -14.58 -4.71 -2.18
C PRO A 411 -15.38 -4.48 -0.93
N LYS A 412 -14.92 -5.09 0.17
CA LYS A 412 -15.45 -4.90 1.52
C LYS A 412 -15.39 -3.43 1.94
N LYS A 413 -14.27 -2.77 1.60
CA LYS A 413 -13.99 -1.40 2.01
C LYS A 413 -13.25 -0.70 0.88
N ILE A 414 -13.68 0.51 0.58
CA ILE A 414 -12.96 1.46 -0.28
C ILE A 414 -12.67 2.67 0.59
N GLU A 415 -11.40 3.04 0.73
CA GLU A 415 -10.99 4.17 1.54
C GLU A 415 -9.97 5.05 0.84
N VAL A 416 -10.02 6.35 1.15
CA VAL A 416 -8.98 7.30 0.72
C VAL A 416 -7.74 7.04 1.56
N ILE A 417 -6.58 6.93 0.91
CA ILE A 417 -5.31 6.75 1.61
C ILE A 417 -4.80 8.13 1.99
N ASP A 418 -5.20 8.56 3.19
CA ASP A 418 -4.76 9.84 3.75
C ASP A 418 -3.48 9.70 4.58
N THR A 419 -3.16 8.48 5.03
CA THR A 419 -1.95 8.18 5.80
C THR A 419 -1.11 7.09 5.14
N LEU A 420 0.20 7.29 5.11
CA LEU A 420 1.19 6.36 4.53
C LEU A 420 1.73 5.36 5.59
N ASN A 421 0.82 4.98 6.50
CA ASN A 421 1.12 4.12 7.63
C ASN A 421 0.90 2.64 7.27
N CYS A 422 1.33 1.77 8.17
CA CYS A 422 1.00 0.36 8.10
C CYS A 422 -0.51 0.18 8.27
N ASN A 423 -1.20 -0.13 7.17
CA ASN A 423 -2.62 -0.39 7.23
C ASN A 423 -2.85 -1.75 7.90
N SER A 424 -3.31 -1.72 9.14
CA SER A 424 -3.69 -2.92 9.87
C SER A 424 -5.07 -3.39 9.41
N TRP A 425 -5.12 -4.55 8.77
CA TRP A 425 -6.37 -5.23 8.43
C TRP A 425 -6.62 -6.36 9.44
N ASP A 426 -7.80 -6.99 9.39
CA ASP A 426 -8.00 -8.24 10.13
C ASP A 426 -7.18 -9.36 9.46
N LEU A 427 -5.95 -9.55 9.93
CA LEU A 427 -4.92 -10.34 9.25
C LEU A 427 -5.06 -11.86 9.43
N ARG A 428 -6.20 -12.33 9.95
CA ARG A 428 -6.46 -13.76 10.22
C ARG A 428 -6.73 -14.58 8.97
N LYS A 429 -6.97 -13.94 7.82
CA LYS A 429 -7.20 -14.61 6.54
C LYS A 429 -6.42 -13.90 5.43
N PRO A 430 -5.99 -14.62 4.38
CA PRO A 430 -5.49 -14.00 3.16
C PRO A 430 -6.55 -13.03 2.62
N THR A 431 -6.12 -11.83 2.24
CA THR A 431 -7.01 -10.81 1.67
C THR A 431 -6.48 -10.38 0.31
N SER A 432 -7.22 -9.56 -0.40
CA SER A 432 -6.72 -8.91 -1.61
C SER A 432 -7.08 -7.44 -1.63
N TYR A 433 -6.33 -6.66 -2.39
CA TYR A 433 -6.52 -5.23 -2.51
C TYR A 433 -6.27 -4.76 -3.93
N LYS A 434 -6.79 -3.58 -4.24
CA LYS A 434 -6.65 -2.93 -5.55
C LYS A 434 -6.63 -1.42 -5.34
N PHE A 435 -5.83 -0.73 -6.13
CA PHE A 435 -5.88 0.73 -6.20
C PHE A 435 -7.03 1.14 -7.12
N TRP A 436 -8.13 1.58 -6.51
CA TRP A 436 -9.41 1.83 -7.13
C TRP A 436 -9.52 3.24 -7.68
N CYS A 437 -9.91 3.33 -8.96
CA CYS A 437 -9.97 4.57 -9.74
C CYS A 437 -11.37 4.93 -10.24
N GLY A 438 -12.44 4.32 -9.70
CA GLY A 438 -13.80 4.77 -9.96
C GLY A 438 -14.11 6.14 -9.30
N PRO A 439 -15.31 6.71 -9.47
CA PRO A 439 -15.70 7.96 -8.81
C PRO A 439 -16.09 7.80 -7.33
N GLU A 440 -16.23 8.93 -6.63
CA GLU A 440 -16.55 9.03 -5.21
C GLU A 440 -17.90 8.40 -4.87
N GLY A 441 -17.88 7.32 -4.09
CA GLY A 441 -19.06 6.47 -3.92
C GLY A 441 -19.43 5.72 -5.20
N LEU A 442 -20.03 4.55 -5.03
CA LEU A 442 -20.59 3.83 -6.16
C LEU A 442 -21.90 4.52 -6.54
N THR A 443 -22.01 5.09 -7.74
CA THR A 443 -23.34 5.34 -8.30
C THR A 443 -24.03 3.98 -8.48
N ALA A 444 -25.35 3.95 -8.35
CA ALA A 444 -26.11 2.71 -8.54
C ALA A 444 -25.89 2.14 -9.95
N GLU A 445 -25.68 3.00 -10.96
CA GLU A 445 -25.29 2.58 -12.31
C GLU A 445 -23.88 1.98 -12.38
N GLU A 446 -22.91 2.48 -11.63
CA GLU A 446 -21.54 1.93 -11.61
C GLU A 446 -21.41 0.62 -10.83
N ARG A 447 -22.34 0.35 -9.90
CA ARG A 447 -22.56 -1.01 -9.38
C ARG A 447 -23.00 -2.00 -10.46
N MET A 448 -23.47 -1.52 -11.62
CA MET A 448 -23.95 -2.35 -12.72
C MET A 448 -22.98 -2.41 -13.91
N LEU A 449 -21.95 -1.56 -13.96
CA LEU A 449 -21.14 -1.32 -15.17
C LEU A 449 -19.78 -2.02 -15.18
N ASP A 450 -19.18 -2.33 -14.03
CA ASP A 450 -17.83 -2.90 -14.04
C ASP A 450 -17.86 -4.43 -14.11
N ILE A 451 -17.21 -4.91 -15.19
CA ILE A 451 -17.06 -6.29 -15.67
C ILE A 451 -18.29 -6.78 -16.43
N GLY A 452 -18.10 -7.20 -17.69
CA GLY A 452 -19.05 -7.99 -18.49
C GLY A 452 -19.31 -9.37 -17.90
N ASP A 453 -19.60 -9.40 -16.61
CA ASP A 453 -19.98 -10.54 -15.80
C ASP A 453 -21.50 -10.56 -15.76
N ASP A 454 -22.09 -11.39 -16.60
CA ASP A 454 -23.54 -11.56 -16.72
C ASP A 454 -24.17 -12.26 -15.49
N ARG A 455 -23.38 -12.59 -14.45
CA ARG A 455 -23.84 -13.29 -13.23
C ARG A 455 -24.52 -12.35 -12.24
N ALA A 456 -25.53 -12.86 -11.53
CA ALA A 456 -26.13 -12.13 -10.41
C ALA A 456 -25.19 -12.16 -9.21
N VAL A 457 -25.09 -11.04 -8.49
CA VAL A 457 -24.45 -11.02 -7.17
C VAL A 457 -25.55 -10.93 -6.12
N ILE A 458 -25.53 -11.82 -5.14
CA ILE A 458 -26.49 -11.80 -4.02
C ILE A 458 -25.76 -11.73 -2.69
N SER A 459 -26.36 -11.10 -1.68
CA SER A 459 -25.90 -11.08 -0.29
C SER A 459 -27.06 -11.42 0.65
N THR A 460 -26.75 -12.11 1.74
CA THR A 460 -27.67 -12.29 2.89
C THR A 460 -27.18 -11.61 4.17
N ASP A 461 -26.00 -10.99 4.16
CA ASP A 461 -25.36 -10.37 5.31
C ASP A 461 -25.53 -8.85 5.36
N GLU A 462 -25.80 -8.20 4.23
CA GLU A 462 -26.09 -6.75 4.19
C GLU A 462 -27.48 -6.40 4.72
N CYS A 463 -28.39 -7.38 4.80
CA CYS A 463 -29.74 -7.14 5.25
C CYS A 463 -29.92 -7.49 6.73
N PRO A 464 -30.61 -6.64 7.51
CA PRO A 464 -30.94 -6.97 8.88
C PRO A 464 -31.85 -8.21 8.91
N ARG A 465 -31.54 -9.18 9.77
CA ARG A 465 -32.50 -10.26 10.03
C ARG A 465 -33.73 -9.68 10.72
N LEU A 466 -34.90 -10.19 10.37
CA LEU A 466 -36.20 -9.66 10.83
C LEU A 466 -36.38 -9.65 12.36
N ASN A 467 -35.58 -10.43 13.09
CA ASN A 467 -35.61 -10.53 14.54
C ASN A 467 -34.33 -9.99 15.22
N MET A 468 -33.46 -9.27 14.50
CA MET A 468 -32.27 -8.66 15.09
C MET A 468 -32.54 -7.21 15.48
N GLU A 469 -32.08 -6.83 16.67
CA GLU A 469 -32.11 -5.45 17.13
C GLU A 469 -31.20 -4.55 16.27
N PRO A 470 -31.54 -3.26 16.08
CA PRO A 470 -30.67 -2.32 15.38
C PRO A 470 -29.27 -2.27 16.02
N GLY A 471 -28.21 -2.34 15.20
CA GLY A 471 -26.81 -2.22 15.65
C GLY A 471 -26.00 -3.53 15.70
N TRP A 472 -26.60 -4.66 15.36
CA TRP A 472 -25.90 -5.94 15.22
C TRP A 472 -25.50 -6.23 13.77
N THR A 473 -24.25 -6.65 13.54
CA THR A 473 -23.76 -7.07 12.22
C THR A 473 -24.06 -8.55 11.97
N VAL A 474 -24.64 -8.87 10.82
CA VAL A 474 -24.90 -10.27 10.43
C VAL A 474 -23.58 -10.88 9.96
N VAL A 475 -23.07 -11.85 10.72
CA VAL A 475 -22.02 -12.76 10.24
C VAL A 475 -22.72 -13.96 9.61
N GLY A 476 -22.31 -14.34 8.40
CA GLY A 476 -22.81 -15.55 7.74
C GLY A 476 -22.72 -16.76 8.68
N ARG A 477 -23.72 -17.65 8.66
CA ARG A 477 -23.75 -18.83 9.56
C ARG A 477 -22.53 -19.76 9.38
N ASP A 478 -21.82 -19.65 8.26
CA ASP A 478 -20.62 -20.42 7.93
C ASP A 478 -19.31 -19.62 8.13
N GLU A 479 -19.33 -18.50 8.86
CA GLU A 479 -18.16 -17.62 9.13
C GLU A 479 -17.48 -17.01 7.87
N GLY A 480 -18.09 -17.15 6.69
CA GLY A 480 -17.68 -16.56 5.42
C GLY A 480 -18.62 -15.47 4.92
N SER A 481 -18.15 -14.65 3.98
CA SER A 481 -18.99 -13.72 3.23
C SER A 481 -20.16 -14.47 2.61
N THR A 482 -21.38 -13.95 2.76
CA THR A 482 -22.54 -14.51 2.07
C THR A 482 -22.76 -13.91 0.70
N THR A 483 -21.89 -12.98 0.29
CA THR A 483 -21.90 -12.42 -1.05
C THR A 483 -21.45 -13.48 -2.04
N ARG A 484 -22.32 -13.89 -2.97
CA ARG A 484 -22.02 -14.93 -3.97
C ARG A 484 -22.39 -14.46 -5.37
N ARG A 485 -21.54 -14.78 -6.34
CA ARG A 485 -21.88 -14.71 -7.77
C ARG A 485 -22.63 -15.99 -8.13
N ILE A 486 -23.75 -15.85 -8.83
CA ILE A 486 -24.59 -16.96 -9.27
C ILE A 486 -24.61 -16.99 -10.78
N ASP A 487 -24.15 -18.11 -11.31
CA ASP A 487 -24.37 -18.48 -12.71
C ASP A 487 -25.84 -18.84 -12.92
N ALA A 488 -26.49 -18.09 -13.81
CA ALA A 488 -27.86 -18.39 -14.21
C ALA A 488 -27.95 -19.81 -14.76
N ASP A 489 -29.05 -20.49 -14.45
CA ASP A 489 -29.34 -21.88 -14.78
C ASP A 489 -28.40 -22.95 -14.19
N THR A 490 -27.37 -22.55 -13.45
CA THR A 490 -26.37 -23.48 -12.88
C THR A 490 -26.50 -23.57 -11.37
N ASP A 491 -26.43 -22.45 -10.66
CA ASP A 491 -26.33 -22.48 -9.20
C ASP A 491 -27.70 -22.49 -8.52
N CYS A 492 -27.77 -23.23 -7.42
CA CYS A 492 -28.88 -23.16 -6.47
C CYS A 492 -28.36 -22.68 -5.12
N VAL A 493 -28.97 -21.64 -4.57
CA VAL A 493 -28.63 -21.11 -3.26
C VAL A 493 -29.75 -21.40 -2.27
N SER A 494 -29.38 -22.01 -1.13
CA SER A 494 -30.30 -22.20 -0.01
C SER A 494 -30.32 -20.93 0.85
N VAL A 495 -31.48 -20.30 0.97
CA VAL A 495 -31.70 -19.13 1.82
C VAL A 495 -32.59 -19.51 2.99
N TRP A 496 -32.24 -19.13 4.22
CA TRP A 496 -33.03 -19.46 5.40
C TRP A 496 -34.29 -18.60 5.47
N SER A 497 -35.31 -19.09 6.17
CA SER A 497 -36.60 -18.38 6.30
C SER A 497 -36.48 -17.05 7.04
N ASP A 498 -35.47 -16.87 7.88
CA ASP A 498 -35.20 -15.65 8.65
C ASP A 498 -34.20 -14.69 7.99
N ASP A 499 -33.59 -15.09 6.88
CA ASP A 499 -32.66 -14.24 6.13
C ASP A 499 -33.40 -13.38 5.11
N GLN A 500 -32.88 -12.17 4.89
CA GLN A 500 -33.26 -11.31 3.79
C GLN A 500 -32.18 -11.38 2.72
N LEU A 501 -32.60 -11.40 1.45
CA LEU A 501 -31.71 -11.38 0.31
C LEU A 501 -31.63 -9.96 -0.26
N LYS A 502 -30.43 -9.49 -0.55
CA LYS A 502 -30.18 -8.34 -1.42
C LYS A 502 -29.56 -8.81 -2.72
N VAL A 503 -30.09 -8.33 -3.84
CA VAL A 503 -29.56 -8.63 -5.18
C VAL A 503 -28.89 -7.38 -5.73
N TYR A 504 -27.63 -7.52 -6.16
CA TYR A 504 -26.87 -6.47 -6.84
C TYR A 504 -26.79 -6.81 -8.32
N GLY A 505 -27.47 -6.00 -9.12
CA GLY A 505 -27.50 -6.12 -10.56
C GLY A 505 -28.53 -7.14 -11.08
N ASN A 506 -28.95 -6.92 -12.31
CA ASN A 506 -29.73 -7.92 -13.05
C ASN A 506 -28.73 -8.93 -13.60
N ALA A 507 -28.78 -10.18 -13.13
CA ALA A 507 -28.19 -11.28 -13.89
C ALA A 507 -28.67 -11.14 -15.34
N LYS A 508 -27.75 -11.22 -16.29
CA LYS A 508 -28.07 -11.22 -17.70
C LYS A 508 -27.88 -12.63 -18.23
N CYS A 509 -28.73 -12.98 -19.16
CA CYS A 509 -28.65 -14.22 -19.88
C CYS A 509 -27.76 -14.05 -21.10
N PRO A 510 -27.21 -15.15 -21.67
CA PRO A 510 -26.56 -15.08 -22.97
C PRO A 510 -27.47 -14.36 -23.98
N GLY A 511 -27.03 -13.19 -24.45
CA GLY A 511 -27.83 -12.29 -25.29
C GLY A 511 -28.42 -11.05 -24.59
N GLY A 512 -28.05 -10.77 -23.34
CA GLY A 512 -28.31 -9.50 -22.65
C GLY A 512 -29.71 -9.34 -22.05
N LYS A 513 -30.56 -10.37 -22.11
CA LYS A 513 -31.87 -10.36 -21.45
C LYS A 513 -31.72 -10.49 -19.93
N PRO A 514 -32.49 -9.77 -19.11
CA PRO A 514 -32.47 -9.97 -17.66
C PRO A 514 -32.98 -11.37 -17.30
N ALA A 515 -32.27 -12.04 -16.40
CA ALA A 515 -32.68 -13.32 -15.82
C ALA A 515 -33.85 -13.11 -14.85
N THR A 516 -34.63 -14.17 -14.63
CA THR A 516 -35.67 -14.20 -13.60
C THR A 516 -35.19 -14.97 -12.37
N LEU A 517 -35.67 -14.59 -11.19
CA LEU A 517 -35.36 -15.33 -9.97
C LEU A 517 -36.44 -16.38 -9.71
N LEU A 518 -36.07 -17.65 -9.74
CA LEU A 518 -36.93 -18.77 -9.41
C LEU A 518 -36.75 -19.17 -7.95
N LYS A 519 -37.85 -19.21 -7.21
CA LYS A 519 -37.92 -19.70 -5.83
C LYS A 519 -38.49 -21.11 -5.80
N TYR A 520 -37.86 -21.99 -5.03
CA TYR A 520 -38.21 -23.39 -4.85
C TYR A 520 -38.50 -23.68 -3.39
N ALA A 521 -39.51 -24.52 -3.11
CA ALA A 521 -39.78 -24.99 -1.76
C ALA A 521 -38.66 -25.90 -1.21
N ASP A 522 -37.95 -26.62 -2.08
CA ASP A 522 -36.78 -27.44 -1.74
C ASP A 522 -35.51 -26.59 -1.77
N SER A 523 -34.68 -26.67 -0.73
CA SER A 523 -33.43 -25.90 -0.60
C SER A 523 -32.34 -26.27 -1.62
N ARG A 524 -32.55 -27.33 -2.41
CA ARG A 524 -31.66 -27.75 -3.50
C ARG A 524 -32.25 -27.46 -4.89
N CYS A 525 -33.28 -26.61 -4.95
CA CYS A 525 -33.93 -26.18 -6.20
C CYS A 525 -34.45 -27.33 -7.06
N ARG A 526 -34.93 -28.41 -6.43
CA ARG A 526 -35.51 -29.56 -7.15
C ARG A 526 -37.02 -29.38 -7.32
N GLY A 527 -37.52 -29.85 -8.47
CA GLY A 527 -38.94 -29.80 -8.81
C GLY A 527 -39.33 -28.55 -9.59
N LYS A 528 -40.63 -28.18 -9.54
CA LYS A 528 -41.13 -26.96 -10.17
C LYS A 528 -40.89 -25.76 -9.25
N PRO A 529 -40.54 -24.58 -9.79
CA PRO A 529 -40.45 -23.37 -8.98
C PRO A 529 -41.82 -23.07 -8.37
N ALA A 530 -41.82 -22.72 -7.08
CA ALA A 530 -43.01 -22.28 -6.36
C ALA A 530 -43.41 -20.85 -6.74
N GLN A 531 -42.43 -20.02 -7.11
CA GLN A 531 -42.65 -18.64 -7.51
C GLN A 531 -41.56 -18.18 -8.48
N THR A 532 -41.93 -17.33 -9.43
CA THR A 532 -41.01 -16.60 -10.30
C THR A 532 -41.09 -15.12 -9.95
N LEU A 533 -39.94 -14.49 -9.70
CA LEU A 533 -39.81 -13.10 -9.30
C LEU A 533 -39.02 -12.34 -10.37
N ASP A 534 -39.45 -11.12 -10.66
CA ASP A 534 -38.68 -10.20 -11.50
C ASP A 534 -37.50 -9.66 -10.70
N VAL A 535 -36.28 -9.89 -11.18
CA VAL A 535 -35.05 -9.45 -10.51
C VAL A 535 -35.02 -7.94 -10.39
N ALA A 536 -35.57 -7.20 -11.36
CA ALA A 536 -35.63 -5.74 -11.32
C ALA A 536 -36.37 -5.22 -10.07
N SER A 537 -37.35 -5.97 -9.56
CA SER A 537 -38.09 -5.61 -8.34
C SER A 537 -37.34 -5.88 -7.04
N LEU A 538 -36.24 -6.64 -7.10
CA LEU A 538 -35.42 -7.05 -5.96
C LEU A 538 -34.10 -6.30 -5.87
N LEU A 539 -33.77 -5.50 -6.89
CA LEU A 539 -32.51 -4.77 -6.97
C LEU A 539 -32.35 -3.82 -5.79
N ASP A 540 -31.20 -3.93 -5.12
CA ASP A 540 -30.77 -3.10 -3.98
C ASP A 540 -31.78 -3.07 -2.81
N THR A 541 -32.76 -3.98 -2.80
CA THR A 541 -33.84 -4.03 -1.81
C THR A 541 -33.73 -5.32 -1.01
N CYS A 542 -33.59 -5.18 0.32
CA CYS A 542 -33.60 -6.31 1.23
C CYS A 542 -34.97 -7.00 1.23
N THR A 543 -35.04 -8.19 0.63
CA THR A 543 -36.29 -8.91 0.42
C THR A 543 -36.27 -10.25 1.12
N GLN A 544 -37.28 -10.54 1.93
CA GLN A 544 -37.44 -11.85 2.53
C GLN A 544 -38.06 -12.82 1.51
N ILE A 545 -37.23 -13.66 0.90
CA ILE A 545 -37.69 -14.54 -0.19
C ILE A 545 -38.32 -15.83 0.35
N CYS A 546 -37.85 -16.34 1.49
CA CYS A 546 -38.25 -17.64 2.03
C CYS A 546 -39.25 -17.58 3.20
N ALA A 547 -40.03 -16.49 3.33
CA ALA A 547 -40.91 -16.24 4.49
C ALA A 547 -41.91 -17.38 4.79
N ASP A 548 -42.37 -18.05 3.73
CA ASP A 548 -43.39 -19.09 3.72
C ASP A 548 -42.80 -20.51 3.86
N SER A 549 -41.49 -20.66 3.99
CA SER A 549 -40.83 -21.94 4.29
C SER A 549 -40.62 -22.15 5.79
N ARG A 550 -40.72 -23.41 6.25
CA ARG A 550 -40.46 -23.76 7.66
C ARG A 550 -39.00 -23.64 8.09
N ARG A 551 -38.04 -23.67 7.15
CA ARG A 551 -36.59 -23.63 7.48
C ARG A 551 -35.78 -22.86 6.44
N SER A 552 -35.86 -23.26 5.18
CA SER A 552 -35.13 -22.62 4.09
C SER A 552 -35.81 -22.89 2.76
N CYS A 553 -35.50 -22.09 1.75
CA CYS A 553 -35.96 -22.30 0.38
C CYS A 553 -34.77 -22.21 -0.58
N GLY A 554 -34.91 -22.82 -1.75
CA GLY A 554 -33.89 -22.74 -2.80
C GLY A 554 -34.19 -21.57 -3.73
N ILE A 555 -33.18 -20.81 -4.11
CA ILE A 555 -33.29 -19.78 -5.14
C ILE A 555 -32.32 -20.07 -6.28
N LYS A 556 -32.74 -19.75 -7.50
CA LYS A 556 -31.95 -19.94 -8.72
C LYS A 556 -32.30 -18.86 -9.73
N PHE A 557 -31.30 -18.26 -10.35
CA PHE A 557 -31.54 -17.36 -11.50
C PHE A 557 -31.72 -18.20 -12.76
N SER A 558 -32.67 -17.84 -13.62
CA SER A 558 -32.96 -18.58 -14.85
C SER A 558 -33.11 -17.68 -16.06
N CYS A 559 -32.63 -18.18 -17.19
CA CYS A 559 -32.70 -17.53 -18.51
C CYS A 559 -33.80 -18.07 -19.42
N SER A 560 -34.67 -18.92 -18.89
CA SER A 560 -35.76 -19.56 -19.62
C SER A 560 -36.93 -18.65 -19.98
#